data_AF-A0A1W1WY02-F1
#
_entry.id   AF-A0A1W1WY02-F1
#
_cell.length_a   1.000
_cell.length_b   1.000
_cell.length_c   1.000
_cell.angle_alpha   90.00
_cell.angle_beta   90.00
_cell.angle_gamma   90.00
#
_symmetry.space_group_name_H-M   'P 1'
#
loop_
_entity.id
_entity.type
_entity.pdbx_description
1 polymer ?
#
loop_
_entity_poly.entity_id
_entity_poly.type
_entity_poly.pdbx_seq_one_letter_code
_entity_poly.pdbx_strand_id
1 'polypeptide(L)'
;MKIFVATKELGFHTKVYVFEMEEEYKIIIGSSNITQRALKSNIEWNIRAISKKYNNFTKEILEAYLSLWEKTSELDENFLIKYAEFIKRIKEDNKNNKLEFKDYEIIKPNKMQERALESLNRIRNNGEKRSIVIAATGTGKTYMAAFDVLNCNPQKMLFIVHREDILRDAMKTFRKLAKNRDKTMGFFTGNKKDLEADYLFSTIQSMNISLEEFDENQFEYIVIDEAHHSSSPSYQRVINYFKPKFLLGMTATPERSDSDNIYDIYDNNVAL
;
A
#
# COMPACT_ATOMS: atom_id res chain seq x y z
N MET A 1 11.44 41.50 0.01
CA MET A 1 11.91 40.12 0.30
C MET A 1 13.32 40.00 -0.27
N LYS A 2 14.23 39.28 0.38
CA LYS A 2 15.58 39.07 -0.13
C LYS A 2 15.80 37.62 -0.56
N ILE A 3 16.69 37.42 -1.51
CA ILE A 3 17.03 36.10 -2.05
C ILE A 3 18.53 35.87 -1.95
N PHE A 4 18.89 34.69 -1.47
CA PHE A 4 20.23 34.16 -1.61
C PHE A 4 20.34 33.38 -2.93
N VAL A 5 21.18 33.84 -3.85
CA VAL A 5 21.43 33.13 -5.11
C VAL A 5 22.59 32.17 -4.90
N ALA A 6 22.27 30.88 -4.75
CA ALA A 6 23.29 29.84 -4.60
C ALA A 6 24.18 29.73 -5.84
N THR A 7 25.46 29.44 -5.62
CA THR A 7 26.43 29.18 -6.68
C THR A 7 26.77 27.70 -6.74
N LYS A 8 27.60 27.28 -7.70
CA LYS A 8 28.07 25.88 -7.77
C LYS A 8 28.88 25.45 -6.54
N GLU A 9 29.49 26.40 -5.85
CA GLU A 9 30.40 26.15 -4.72
C GLU A 9 29.71 26.39 -3.37
N LEU A 10 28.65 27.19 -3.35
CA LEU A 10 27.97 27.59 -2.11
C LEU A 10 26.45 27.43 -2.23
N GLY A 11 25.93 26.41 -1.53
CA GLY A 11 24.51 26.14 -1.41
C GLY A 11 23.86 26.81 -0.19
N PHE A 12 22.54 26.92 -0.19
CA PHE A 12 21.74 27.40 0.94
C PHE A 12 20.73 26.33 1.36
N HIS A 13 20.92 25.71 2.52
CA HIS A 13 20.03 24.67 3.04
C HIS A 13 19.64 24.89 4.51
N THR A 14 20.02 26.03 5.09
CA THR A 14 19.69 26.38 6.48
C THR A 14 18.19 26.64 6.62
N LYS A 15 17.56 26.08 7.66
CA LYS A 15 16.21 26.47 8.09
C LYS A 15 16.26 26.93 9.53
N VAL A 16 16.15 28.23 9.72
CA VAL A 16 16.17 28.89 11.01
C VAL A 16 15.01 29.88 11.04
N TYR A 17 14.23 29.83 12.11
CA TYR A 17 13.12 30.74 12.36
C TYR A 17 13.43 31.50 13.65
N VAL A 18 13.61 32.81 13.54
CA VAL A 18 13.90 33.69 14.68
C VAL A 18 12.70 34.59 14.91
N PHE A 19 12.17 34.56 16.13
CA PHE A 19 11.08 35.42 16.58
C PHE A 19 11.60 36.35 17.67
N GLU A 20 11.57 37.65 17.41
CA GLU A 20 11.91 38.67 18.41
C GLU A 20 10.71 38.98 19.29
N MET A 21 10.91 38.97 20.60
CA MET A 21 9.95 39.41 21.61
C MET A 21 10.52 40.63 22.34
N GLU A 22 9.79 41.19 23.32
CA GLU A 22 10.24 42.38 24.06
C GLU A 22 11.58 42.15 24.78
N GLU A 23 11.72 41.05 25.54
CA GLU A 23 12.91 40.77 26.36
C GLU A 23 13.78 39.59 25.87
N GLU A 24 13.29 38.81 24.90
CA GLU A 24 13.90 37.55 24.48
C GLU A 24 13.76 37.27 22.98
N TYR A 25 14.51 36.27 22.50
CA TYR A 25 14.33 35.67 21.19
C TYR A 25 13.90 34.20 21.34
N LYS A 26 12.96 33.78 20.49
CA LYS A 26 12.64 32.37 20.27
C LYS A 26 13.23 31.93 18.96
N ILE A 27 14.09 30.91 18.99
CA ILE A 27 14.84 30.45 17.83
C ILE A 27 14.48 28.98 17.60
N ILE A 28 14.06 28.65 16.38
CA ILE A 28 13.81 27.28 15.95
C ILE A 28 14.81 26.94 14.85
N ILE A 29 15.63 25.92 15.07
CA ILE A 29 16.64 25.44 14.13
C ILE A 29 16.39 23.95 13.88
N GLY A 30 16.38 23.54 12.62
CA GLY A 30 16.22 22.12 12.30
C GLY A 30 16.02 21.82 10.82
N SER A 31 15.39 20.69 10.55
CA SER A 31 15.18 20.18 9.19
C SER A 31 13.94 20.73 8.50
N SER A 32 12.99 21.32 9.24
CA SER A 32 11.71 21.75 8.68
C SER A 32 11.85 22.94 7.73
N ASN A 33 11.40 22.77 6.49
CA ASN A 33 11.12 23.88 5.56
C ASN A 33 9.75 24.52 5.87
N ILE A 34 9.49 25.72 5.34
CA ILE A 34 8.19 26.39 5.44
C ILE A 34 7.16 25.79 4.48
N THR A 35 6.77 24.54 4.73
CA THR A 35 5.81 23.79 3.90
C THR A 35 4.78 23.09 4.77
N GLN A 36 3.58 22.88 4.24
CA GLN A 36 2.51 22.18 4.98
C GLN A 36 2.93 20.76 5.41
N ARG A 37 3.70 20.05 4.57
CA ARG A 37 4.16 18.69 4.88
C ARG A 37 5.19 18.68 6.00
N ALA A 38 6.20 19.56 5.95
CA ALA A 38 7.19 19.69 7.01
C ALA A 38 6.54 20.05 8.37
N LEU A 39 5.48 20.85 8.36
CA LEU A 39 4.79 21.27 9.59
C LEU A 39 3.73 20.28 10.10
N LYS A 40 3.38 19.23 9.35
CA LYS A 40 2.26 18.32 9.72
C LYS A 40 2.55 16.83 9.60
N SER A 41 3.29 16.39 8.60
CA SER A 41 3.29 14.96 8.19
C SER A 41 4.66 14.37 7.92
N ASN A 42 5.68 15.19 7.66
CA ASN A 42 7.05 14.69 7.54
C ASN A 42 7.64 14.38 8.92
N ILE A 43 8.60 13.47 8.96
CA ILE A 43 9.48 13.28 10.11
C ILE A 43 10.52 14.40 10.07
N GLU A 44 10.50 15.29 11.06
CA GLU A 44 11.37 16.46 11.14
C GLU A 44 11.99 16.55 12.53
N TRP A 45 13.24 16.98 12.59
CA TRP A 45 13.98 17.19 13.84
C TRP A 45 14.25 18.68 14.00
N ASN A 46 13.70 19.27 15.05
CA ASN A 46 13.86 20.69 15.33
C ASN A 46 14.19 20.91 16.80
N ILE A 47 15.06 21.88 17.06
CA ILE A 47 15.35 22.40 18.40
C ILE A 47 14.71 23.76 18.52
N ARG A 48 14.02 23.99 19.64
CA ARG A 48 13.53 25.30 20.05
C ARG A 48 14.35 25.81 21.22
N ALA A 49 15.01 26.94 21.03
CA ALA A 49 15.73 27.67 22.07
C ALA A 49 15.01 28.99 22.40
N ILE A 50 14.99 29.34 23.69
CA ILE A 50 14.54 30.65 24.19
C ILE A 50 15.73 31.29 24.87
N SER A 51 16.10 32.50 24.45
CA SER A 51 17.32 33.15 24.91
C SER A 51 17.13 34.66 25.08
N LYS A 52 17.67 35.22 26.16
CA LYS A 52 17.65 36.68 26.38
C LYS A 52 18.42 37.41 25.27
N LYS A 53 18.04 38.65 24.97
CA LYS A 53 18.65 39.43 23.87
C LYS A 53 20.17 39.57 23.96
N TYR A 54 20.71 39.70 25.17
CA TYR A 54 22.14 39.94 25.40
C TYR A 54 22.99 38.67 25.59
N ASN A 55 22.41 37.47 25.47
CA ASN A 55 23.14 36.21 25.58
C ASN A 55 24.07 35.99 24.37
N ASN A 56 25.25 35.42 24.58
CA ASN A 56 26.21 35.09 23.53
C ASN A 56 25.61 34.20 22.43
N PHE A 57 24.79 33.20 22.80
CA PHE A 57 24.14 32.33 21.83
C PHE A 57 23.23 33.11 20.86
N THR A 58 22.48 34.09 21.39
CA THR A 58 21.63 34.96 20.56
C THR A 58 22.47 35.80 19.61
N LYS A 59 23.58 36.37 20.10
CA LYS A 59 24.47 37.21 19.28
C LYS A 59 25.08 36.43 18.13
N GLU A 60 25.61 35.22 18.39
CA GLU A 60 26.21 34.37 17.35
C GLU A 60 25.20 34.02 16.24
N ILE A 61 23.96 33.68 16.61
CA ILE A 61 22.89 33.39 15.63
C ILE A 61 22.53 34.63 14.81
N LEU A 62 22.41 35.79 15.45
CA LEU A 62 22.07 37.03 14.76
C LEU A 62 23.21 37.49 13.84
N GLU A 63 24.47 37.36 14.26
CA GLU A 63 25.63 37.65 13.43
C GLU A 63 25.68 36.73 12.20
N ALA A 64 25.45 35.42 12.38
CA ALA A 64 25.36 34.48 11.27
C ALA A 64 24.21 34.82 10.31
N TYR A 65 23.04 35.22 10.84
CA TYR A 65 21.92 35.67 10.03
C TYR A 65 22.24 36.95 9.24
N LEU A 66 22.79 37.96 9.90
CA LEU A 66 23.13 39.25 9.27
C LEU A 66 24.20 39.09 8.19
N SER A 67 25.21 38.25 8.44
CA SER A 67 26.23 37.92 7.43
C SER A 67 25.63 37.28 6.18
N LEU A 68 24.60 36.42 6.34
CA LEU A 68 23.87 35.87 5.20
C LEU A 68 23.00 36.94 4.54
N TRP A 69 22.32 37.78 5.32
CA TRP A 69 21.46 38.85 4.84
C TRP A 69 22.20 39.87 3.97
N GLU A 70 23.45 40.20 4.30
CA GLU A 70 24.30 41.07 3.48
C GLU A 70 24.65 40.46 2.11
N LYS A 71 24.72 39.12 2.03
CA LYS A 71 24.99 38.37 0.80
C LYS A 71 23.74 38.10 -0.05
N THR A 72 22.59 38.63 0.37
CA THR A 72 21.33 38.45 -0.38
C THR A 72 20.99 39.67 -1.22
N SER A 73 20.38 39.42 -2.38
CA SER A 73 19.88 40.45 -3.29
C SER A 73 18.40 40.72 -3.02
N GLU A 74 17.91 41.88 -3.41
CA GLU A 74 16.46 42.13 -3.40
C GLU A 74 15.74 41.25 -4.42
N LEU A 75 14.56 40.77 -4.05
CA LEU A 75 13.66 40.15 -4.99
C LEU A 75 12.98 41.23 -5.83
N ASP A 76 13.32 41.28 -7.12
CA ASP A 76 12.69 42.14 -8.12
C ASP A 76 11.92 41.32 -9.18
N GLU A 77 11.16 42.02 -10.03
CA GLU A 77 10.40 41.38 -11.11
C GLU A 77 11.30 40.69 -12.14
N ASN A 78 12.46 41.26 -12.43
CA ASN A 78 13.43 40.71 -13.37
C ASN A 78 13.94 39.33 -12.91
N PHE A 79 14.19 39.17 -11.61
CA PHE A 79 14.52 37.88 -11.01
C PHE A 79 13.39 36.88 -11.19
N LEU A 80 12.13 37.27 -10.92
CA LEU A 80 10.99 36.37 -11.08
C LEU A 80 10.84 35.86 -12.52
N ILE A 81 11.01 36.75 -13.50
CA ILE A 81 10.94 36.40 -14.93
C ILE A 81 12.02 35.36 -15.27
N LYS A 82 13.29 35.66 -14.94
CA LYS A 82 14.41 34.74 -15.21
C LYS A 82 14.25 33.40 -14.48
N TYR A 83 13.76 33.42 -13.25
CA TYR A 83 13.53 32.21 -12.47
C TYR A 83 12.39 31.36 -13.06
N ALA A 84 11.31 31.99 -13.53
CA ALA A 84 10.21 31.28 -14.19
C ALA A 84 10.67 30.58 -15.47
N GLU A 85 11.50 31.24 -16.28
CA GLU A 85 12.14 30.64 -17.47
C GLU A 85 13.04 29.45 -17.10
N PHE A 86 13.84 29.60 -16.05
CA PHE A 86 14.69 28.52 -15.54
C PHE A 86 13.89 27.28 -15.09
N ILE A 87 12.80 27.48 -14.34
CA ILE A 87 11.91 26.38 -13.92
C ILE A 87 11.26 25.69 -15.11
N LYS A 88 10.89 26.44 -16.16
CA LYS A 88 10.34 25.88 -17.40
C LYS A 88 11.35 24.95 -18.07
N ARG A 89 12.61 25.38 -18.20
CA ARG A 89 13.70 24.56 -18.76
C ARG A 89 13.95 23.28 -17.93
N ILE A 90 13.98 23.39 -16.60
CA ILE A 90 14.11 22.22 -15.72
C ILE A 90 12.97 21.21 -15.93
N LYS A 91 11.72 21.68 -16.10
CA LYS A 91 10.58 20.79 -16.35
C LYS A 91 10.66 20.09 -17.71
N GLU A 92 11.19 20.78 -18.71
CA GLU A 92 11.43 20.22 -20.05
C GLU A 92 12.55 19.17 -20.03
N ASP A 93 13.66 19.42 -19.31
CA ASP A 93 14.76 18.46 -19.16
C ASP A 93 14.40 17.23 -18.28
N ASN A 94 13.60 17.42 -17.22
CA ASN A 94 13.16 16.34 -16.34
C ASN A 94 12.18 15.35 -17.01
N LYS A 95 11.62 15.67 -18.19
CA LYS A 95 10.90 14.69 -19.00
C LYS A 95 11.84 13.63 -19.58
N ASN A 96 13.13 13.95 -19.75
CA ASN A 96 14.12 13.07 -20.38
C ASN A 96 15.03 12.34 -19.37
N ASN A 97 15.16 12.84 -18.14
CA ASN A 97 16.08 12.30 -17.11
C ASN A 97 15.38 11.83 -15.82
N LYS A 98 14.35 11.01 -15.92
CA LYS A 98 13.82 10.27 -14.74
C LYS A 98 14.59 8.95 -14.53
N LEU A 99 15.83 9.06 -14.09
CA LEU A 99 16.49 8.00 -13.33
C LEU A 99 16.16 8.21 -11.84
N GLU A 100 14.88 8.09 -11.48
CA GLU A 100 14.50 7.90 -10.08
C GLU A 100 14.43 6.39 -9.81
N PHE A 101 14.98 5.93 -8.68
CA PHE A 101 14.82 4.56 -8.18
C PHE A 101 13.36 4.37 -7.69
N LYS A 102 12.41 4.39 -8.63
CA LYS A 102 10.97 4.28 -8.40
C LYS A 102 10.44 2.86 -8.50
N ASP A 103 11.24 1.94 -9.04
CA ASP A 103 10.80 0.59 -9.34
C ASP A 103 10.70 -0.32 -8.10
N TYR A 104 11.09 0.17 -6.92
CA TYR A 104 10.85 -0.51 -5.65
C TYR A 104 9.63 0.08 -4.92
N GLU A 105 8.46 -0.15 -5.49
CA GLU A 105 7.18 0.14 -4.83
C GLU A 105 6.84 -1.02 -3.86
N ILE A 106 7.04 -0.79 -2.56
CA ILE A 106 6.59 -1.74 -1.52
C ILE A 106 5.08 -1.59 -1.37
N ILE A 107 4.32 -2.50 -1.96
CA ILE A 107 2.87 -2.54 -1.77
C ILE A 107 2.57 -3.08 -0.37
N LYS A 108 1.84 -2.31 0.43
CA LYS A 108 1.43 -2.68 1.80
C LYS A 108 -0.09 -2.69 1.91
N PRO A 109 -0.65 -3.49 2.83
CA PRO A 109 -2.07 -3.43 3.12
C PRO A 109 -2.48 -2.03 3.59
N ASN A 110 -3.69 -1.59 3.27
CA ASN A 110 -4.28 -0.39 3.88
C ASN A 110 -4.90 -0.72 5.25
N LYS A 111 -5.29 0.29 6.04
CA LYS A 111 -5.84 0.10 7.40
C LYS A 111 -7.04 -0.87 7.49
N MET A 112 -7.90 -0.90 6.47
CA MET A 112 -9.04 -1.82 6.44
C MET A 112 -8.55 -3.26 6.23
N GLN A 113 -7.62 -3.44 5.29
CA GLN A 113 -7.00 -4.73 5.02
C GLN A 113 -6.20 -5.23 6.22
N GLU A 114 -5.47 -4.37 6.92
CA GLU A 114 -4.77 -4.74 8.17
C GLU A 114 -5.73 -5.30 9.22
N ARG A 115 -6.87 -4.65 9.45
CA ARG A 115 -7.90 -5.12 10.40
C ARG A 115 -8.50 -6.47 9.98
N ALA A 116 -8.84 -6.61 8.70
CA ALA A 116 -9.36 -7.87 8.18
C ALA A 116 -8.34 -9.01 8.33
N LEU A 117 -7.06 -8.77 8.04
CA LEU A 117 -5.97 -9.74 8.21
C LEU A 117 -5.77 -10.12 9.69
N GLU A 118 -5.83 -9.15 10.62
CA GLU A 118 -5.80 -9.43 12.05
C GLU A 118 -6.98 -10.29 12.50
N SER A 119 -8.18 -10.00 11.99
CA SER A 119 -9.39 -10.78 12.27
C SER A 119 -9.29 -12.22 11.75
N LEU A 120 -8.83 -12.40 10.50
CA LEU A 120 -8.58 -13.72 9.92
C LEU A 120 -7.56 -14.53 10.72
N ASN A 121 -6.50 -13.89 11.23
CA ASN A 121 -5.53 -14.54 12.09
C ASN A 121 -6.15 -14.99 13.42
N ARG A 122 -7.03 -14.19 14.03
CA ARG A 122 -7.75 -14.59 15.25
C ARG A 122 -8.65 -15.80 15.01
N ILE A 123 -9.40 -15.79 13.91
CA ILE A 123 -10.27 -16.91 13.50
C ILE A 123 -9.43 -18.19 13.36
N ARG A 124 -8.31 -18.15 12.63
CA ARG A 124 -7.40 -19.29 12.50
C ARG A 124 -6.81 -19.76 13.82
N ASN A 125 -6.40 -18.84 14.70
CA ASN A 125 -5.85 -19.18 16.01
C ASN A 125 -6.87 -19.86 16.93
N ASN A 126 -8.17 -19.64 16.70
CA ASN A 126 -9.25 -20.35 17.39
C ASN A 126 -9.52 -21.75 16.83
N GLY A 127 -8.81 -22.17 15.78
CA GLY A 127 -8.97 -23.48 15.14
C GLY A 127 -10.01 -23.52 14.02
N GLU A 128 -10.61 -22.37 13.70
CA GLU A 128 -11.58 -22.25 12.62
C GLU A 128 -10.92 -22.40 11.25
N LYS A 129 -11.61 -23.09 10.34
CA LYS A 129 -11.09 -23.45 9.01
C LYS A 129 -11.74 -22.68 7.87
N ARG A 130 -12.78 -21.91 8.15
CA ARG A 130 -13.54 -21.18 7.13
C ARG A 130 -13.81 -19.78 7.62
N SER A 131 -13.75 -18.80 6.73
CA SER A 131 -14.16 -17.43 7.02
C SER A 131 -14.58 -16.71 5.76
N ILE A 132 -15.47 -15.73 5.92
CA ILE A 132 -15.86 -14.80 4.86
C ILE A 132 -15.45 -13.37 5.24
N VAL A 133 -14.86 -12.65 4.28
CA VAL A 133 -14.58 -11.22 4.41
C VAL A 133 -15.55 -10.43 3.55
N ILE A 134 -16.18 -9.42 4.17
CA ILE A 134 -17.04 -8.48 3.49
C ILE A 134 -16.25 -7.20 3.20
N ALA A 135 -16.02 -6.90 1.93
CA ALA A 135 -15.24 -5.76 1.50
C ALA A 135 -15.90 -5.07 0.30
N ALA A 136 -16.14 -3.76 0.40
CA ALA A 136 -16.79 -2.98 -0.65
C ALA A 136 -16.00 -3.02 -1.97
N THR A 137 -16.67 -2.84 -3.11
CA THR A 137 -15.99 -2.77 -4.41
C THR A 137 -14.94 -1.66 -4.43
N GLY A 138 -13.82 -1.90 -5.14
CA GLY A 138 -12.71 -0.93 -5.20
C GLY A 138 -11.80 -0.86 -3.96
N THR A 139 -12.10 -1.58 -2.87
CA THR A 139 -11.26 -1.61 -1.64
C THR A 139 -10.05 -2.56 -1.72
N GLY A 140 -9.88 -3.25 -2.85
CA GLY A 140 -8.76 -4.14 -3.09
C GLY A 140 -8.92 -5.55 -2.49
N LYS A 141 -10.09 -6.19 -2.65
CA LYS A 141 -10.34 -7.58 -2.24
C LYS A 141 -9.22 -8.54 -2.67
N THR A 142 -8.83 -8.47 -3.94
CA THR A 142 -7.75 -9.29 -4.50
C THR A 142 -6.41 -9.07 -3.80
N TYR A 143 -6.07 -7.82 -3.46
CA TYR A 143 -4.87 -7.50 -2.69
C TYR A 143 -4.96 -8.09 -1.28
N MET A 144 -6.12 -7.97 -0.63
CA MET A 144 -6.37 -8.54 0.70
C MET A 144 -6.21 -10.06 0.72
N ALA A 145 -6.83 -10.80 -0.22
CA ALA A 145 -6.62 -12.24 -0.34
C ALA A 145 -5.15 -12.59 -0.58
N ALA A 146 -4.48 -11.85 -1.45
CA ALA A 146 -3.06 -12.08 -1.72
C ALA A 146 -2.20 -11.86 -0.47
N PHE A 147 -2.44 -10.80 0.30
CA PHE A 147 -1.75 -10.58 1.56
C PHE A 147 -2.02 -11.71 2.56
N ASP A 148 -3.26 -12.18 2.67
CA ASP A 148 -3.61 -13.24 3.62
C ASP A 148 -2.96 -14.59 3.26
N VAL A 149 -3.08 -14.98 1.99
CA VAL A 149 -2.44 -16.20 1.46
C VAL A 149 -0.93 -16.12 1.65
N LEU A 150 -0.31 -14.98 1.35
CA LEU A 150 1.12 -14.80 1.56
C LEU A 150 1.46 -14.88 3.06
N ASN A 151 0.70 -14.28 3.95
CA ASN A 151 0.96 -14.41 5.39
C ASN A 151 0.88 -15.87 5.88
N CYS A 152 -0.05 -16.67 5.34
CA CYS A 152 -0.18 -18.09 5.67
C CYS A 152 0.86 -18.98 4.96
N ASN A 153 1.39 -18.52 3.83
CA ASN A 153 2.40 -19.19 3.01
C ASN A 153 2.12 -20.69 2.73
N PRO A 154 0.92 -21.05 2.22
CA PRO A 154 0.58 -22.43 1.91
C PRO A 154 1.50 -23.02 0.83
N GLN A 155 1.68 -24.33 0.83
CA GLN A 155 2.39 -25.02 -0.24
C GLN A 155 1.58 -25.03 -1.53
N LYS A 156 0.30 -25.35 -1.44
CA LYS A 156 -0.64 -25.39 -2.56
C LYS A 156 -1.85 -24.51 -2.27
N MET A 157 -2.20 -23.62 -3.20
CA MET A 157 -3.34 -22.70 -3.09
C MET A 157 -4.22 -22.78 -4.34
N LEU A 158 -5.53 -22.70 -4.15
CA LEU A 158 -6.51 -22.58 -5.23
C LEU A 158 -7.29 -21.26 -5.11
N PHE A 159 -7.27 -20.47 -6.17
CA PHE A 159 -8.05 -19.23 -6.30
C PHE A 159 -9.19 -19.44 -7.30
N ILE A 160 -10.44 -19.26 -6.86
CA ILE A 160 -11.66 -19.51 -7.63
C ILE A 160 -12.40 -18.21 -7.91
N VAL A 161 -12.77 -18.00 -9.17
CA VAL A 161 -13.69 -16.93 -9.61
C VAL A 161 -14.67 -17.46 -10.66
N HIS A 162 -15.68 -16.66 -10.99
CA HIS A 162 -16.64 -16.96 -12.05
C HIS A 162 -16.16 -16.55 -13.46
N ARG A 163 -15.21 -15.61 -13.59
CA ARG A 163 -14.75 -15.08 -14.90
C ARG A 163 -13.24 -15.09 -15.06
N GLU A 164 -12.79 -15.40 -16.29
CA GLU A 164 -11.36 -15.51 -16.62
C GLU A 164 -10.61 -14.16 -16.65
N ASP A 165 -11.27 -13.04 -16.97
CA ASP A 165 -10.65 -11.72 -16.93
C ASP A 165 -10.28 -11.31 -15.50
N ILE A 166 -11.21 -11.50 -14.55
CA ILE A 166 -10.97 -11.31 -13.11
C ILE A 166 -9.84 -12.23 -12.63
N LEU A 167 -9.84 -13.49 -13.09
CA LEU A 167 -8.82 -14.49 -12.74
C LEU A 167 -7.41 -14.03 -13.16
N ARG A 168 -7.27 -13.50 -14.38
CA ARG A 168 -6.00 -13.01 -14.91
C ARG A 168 -5.48 -11.82 -14.12
N ASP A 169 -6.35 -10.90 -13.75
CA ASP A 169 -5.97 -9.73 -12.95
C ASP A 169 -5.64 -10.10 -11.50
N ALA A 170 -6.33 -11.10 -10.94
CA ALA A 170 -5.97 -11.69 -9.66
C ALA A 170 -4.55 -12.27 -9.68
N MET A 171 -4.23 -13.10 -10.67
CA MET A 171 -2.90 -13.69 -10.78
C MET A 171 -1.80 -12.64 -10.99
N LYS A 172 -2.04 -11.55 -11.73
CA LYS A 172 -1.11 -10.42 -11.83
C LYS A 172 -0.84 -9.79 -10.46
N THR A 173 -1.90 -9.59 -9.66
CA THR A 173 -1.80 -9.02 -8.31
C THR A 173 -0.94 -9.91 -7.41
N PHE A 174 -1.24 -11.21 -7.37
CA PHE A 174 -0.46 -12.19 -6.63
C PHE A 174 1.01 -12.22 -7.07
N ARG A 175 1.29 -12.22 -8.39
CA ARG A 175 2.67 -12.15 -8.91
C ARG A 175 3.41 -10.90 -8.48
N LYS A 176 2.73 -9.74 -8.43
CA LYS A 176 3.35 -8.47 -7.98
C LYS A 176 3.77 -8.56 -6.50
N LEU A 177 2.99 -9.25 -5.67
CA LEU A 177 3.21 -9.37 -4.23
C LEU A 177 4.13 -10.55 -3.83
N ALA A 178 4.15 -11.63 -4.61
CA ALA A 178 4.87 -12.87 -4.29
C ALA A 178 6.27 -12.96 -4.90
N LYS A 179 6.82 -11.87 -5.48
CA LYS A 179 8.06 -11.87 -6.28
C LYS A 179 9.28 -12.57 -5.65
N ASN A 180 9.34 -12.66 -4.31
CA ASN A 180 10.47 -13.23 -3.57
C ASN A 180 10.09 -14.44 -2.71
N ARG A 181 9.08 -15.22 -3.12
CA ARG A 181 8.55 -16.33 -2.32
C ARG A 181 8.69 -17.72 -2.97
N ASP A 182 9.37 -17.80 -4.11
CA ASP A 182 9.60 -19.05 -4.86
C ASP A 182 8.31 -19.88 -5.08
N LYS A 183 7.18 -19.20 -5.31
CA LYS A 183 5.89 -19.82 -5.64
C LYS A 183 5.60 -19.69 -7.12
N THR A 184 5.42 -20.83 -7.77
CA THR A 184 4.95 -20.90 -9.15
C THR A 184 3.45 -20.63 -9.20
N MET A 185 3.01 -19.91 -10.24
CA MET A 185 1.60 -19.56 -10.42
C MET A 185 1.14 -19.97 -11.81
N GLY A 186 -0.01 -20.65 -11.87
CA GLY A 186 -0.54 -21.24 -13.08
C GLY A 186 -2.05 -21.08 -13.20
N PHE A 187 -2.58 -21.23 -14.42
CA PHE A 187 -4.01 -21.23 -14.68
C PHE A 187 -4.54 -22.66 -14.83
N PHE A 188 -5.77 -22.87 -14.36
CA PHE A 188 -6.59 -24.03 -14.66
C PHE A 188 -7.92 -23.58 -15.24
N THR A 189 -7.92 -23.35 -16.55
CA THR A 189 -9.09 -22.95 -17.34
C THR A 189 -9.28 -23.92 -18.51
N GLY A 190 -10.36 -23.79 -19.27
CA GLY A 190 -10.58 -24.61 -20.47
C GLY A 190 -9.45 -24.52 -21.51
N ASN A 191 -8.68 -23.41 -21.51
CA ASN A 191 -7.63 -23.16 -22.49
C ASN A 191 -6.21 -23.44 -21.96
N LYS A 192 -6.03 -23.60 -20.64
CA LYS A 192 -4.71 -23.76 -20.02
C LYS A 192 -4.80 -24.58 -18.73
N LYS A 193 -3.95 -25.59 -18.60
CA LYS A 193 -3.89 -26.49 -17.43
C LYS A 193 -2.46 -26.57 -16.89
N ASP A 194 -2.11 -25.69 -15.95
CA ASP A 194 -0.79 -25.64 -15.30
C ASP A 194 -0.81 -26.42 -13.96
N LEU A 195 -1.06 -27.73 -14.00
CA LEU A 195 -1.31 -28.57 -12.81
C LEU A 195 -0.17 -28.58 -11.77
N GLU A 196 1.07 -28.42 -12.24
CA GLU A 196 2.26 -28.44 -11.37
C GLU A 196 2.42 -27.16 -10.55
N ALA A 197 1.70 -26.08 -10.87
CA ALA A 197 1.84 -24.80 -10.17
C ALA A 197 1.52 -24.92 -8.67
N ASP A 198 2.26 -24.18 -7.85
CA ASP A 198 1.98 -24.09 -6.42
C ASP A 198 0.63 -23.40 -6.20
N TYR A 199 0.43 -22.27 -6.88
CA TYR A 199 -0.78 -21.45 -6.78
C TYR A 199 -1.56 -21.53 -8.08
N LEU A 200 -2.71 -22.20 -8.02
CA LEU A 200 -3.57 -22.46 -9.16
C LEU A 200 -4.73 -21.47 -9.19
N PHE A 201 -4.92 -20.83 -10.33
CA PHE A 201 -5.98 -19.88 -10.58
C PHE A 201 -6.99 -20.53 -11.52
N SER A 202 -8.23 -20.76 -11.05
CA SER A 202 -9.26 -21.48 -11.81
C SER A 202 -10.61 -20.75 -11.85
N THR A 203 -11.35 -20.98 -12.93
CA THR A 203 -12.77 -20.64 -12.93
C THR A 203 -13.58 -21.74 -12.25
N ILE A 204 -14.70 -21.37 -11.63
CA ILE A 204 -15.60 -22.36 -11.01
C ILE A 204 -16.06 -23.44 -12.00
N GLN A 205 -16.27 -23.06 -13.27
CA GLN A 205 -16.70 -23.98 -14.33
C GLN A 205 -15.61 -25.01 -14.65
N SER A 206 -14.37 -24.57 -14.86
CA SER A 206 -13.26 -25.47 -15.17
C SER A 206 -12.96 -26.41 -14.01
N MET A 207 -13.00 -25.90 -12.77
CA MET A 207 -12.80 -26.73 -11.58
C MET A 207 -13.88 -27.81 -11.43
N ASN A 208 -15.14 -27.49 -11.72
CA ASN A 208 -16.23 -28.48 -11.63
C ASN A 208 -16.11 -29.64 -12.64
N ILE A 209 -15.53 -29.39 -13.82
CA ILE A 209 -15.38 -30.42 -14.87
C ILE A 209 -14.32 -31.46 -14.48
N SER A 210 -13.23 -31.00 -13.88
CA SER A 210 -12.05 -31.82 -13.57
C SER A 210 -11.86 -32.01 -12.06
N LEU A 211 -12.92 -31.84 -11.26
CA LEU A 211 -12.83 -31.82 -9.80
C LEU A 211 -12.16 -33.08 -9.23
N GLU A 212 -12.53 -34.24 -9.78
CA GLU A 212 -12.05 -35.56 -9.39
C GLU A 212 -10.63 -35.88 -9.91
N GLU A 213 -10.03 -34.99 -10.74
CA GLU A 213 -8.62 -35.09 -11.13
C GLU A 213 -7.66 -34.62 -10.00
N PHE A 214 -8.18 -33.91 -8.99
CA PHE A 214 -7.41 -33.35 -7.88
C PHE A 214 -7.65 -34.15 -6.60
N ASP A 215 -6.63 -34.29 -5.74
CA ASP A 215 -6.84 -34.86 -4.40
C ASP A 215 -7.66 -33.90 -3.52
N GLU A 216 -8.56 -34.43 -2.68
CA GLU A 216 -9.40 -33.62 -1.79
C GLU A 216 -8.57 -32.74 -0.83
N ASN A 217 -7.35 -33.15 -0.47
CA ASN A 217 -6.42 -32.41 0.40
C ASN A 217 -5.32 -31.69 -0.39
N GLN A 218 -5.41 -31.64 -1.73
CA GLN A 218 -4.36 -31.07 -2.58
C GLN A 218 -4.07 -29.61 -2.28
N PHE A 219 -5.09 -28.82 -1.94
CA PHE A 219 -4.96 -27.39 -1.68
C PHE A 219 -5.02 -27.13 -0.18
N GLU A 220 -3.96 -26.54 0.37
CA GLU A 220 -3.91 -26.16 1.78
C GLU A 220 -4.76 -24.91 2.04
N TYR A 221 -4.89 -24.04 1.04
CA TYR A 221 -5.64 -22.80 1.13
C TYR A 221 -6.51 -22.61 -0.10
N ILE A 222 -7.80 -22.32 0.09
CA ILE A 222 -8.72 -21.99 -1.01
C ILE A 222 -9.26 -20.58 -0.81
N VAL A 223 -9.22 -19.77 -1.87
CA VAL A 223 -9.86 -18.45 -1.93
C VAL A 223 -11.00 -18.49 -2.94
N ILE A 224 -12.18 -18.06 -2.52
CA ILE A 224 -13.36 -17.91 -3.37
C ILE A 224 -13.69 -16.41 -3.43
N ASP A 225 -13.44 -15.80 -4.59
CA ASP A 225 -13.83 -14.40 -4.82
C ASP A 225 -15.23 -14.33 -5.43
N GLU A 226 -15.93 -13.22 -5.16
CA GLU A 226 -17.37 -13.10 -5.34
C GLU A 226 -18.15 -14.24 -4.65
N ALA A 227 -17.78 -14.49 -3.39
CA ALA A 227 -18.31 -15.55 -2.55
C ALA A 227 -19.84 -15.50 -2.39
N HIS A 228 -20.52 -14.40 -2.73
CA HIS A 228 -21.99 -14.36 -2.80
C HIS A 228 -22.62 -15.43 -3.72
N HIS A 229 -21.84 -16.10 -4.56
CA HIS A 229 -22.25 -17.26 -5.36
C HIS A 229 -22.08 -18.62 -4.64
N SER A 230 -21.54 -18.66 -3.42
CA SER A 230 -21.15 -19.91 -2.73
C SER A 230 -22.32 -20.84 -2.44
N SER A 231 -23.55 -20.33 -2.35
CA SER A 231 -24.77 -21.11 -2.17
C SER A 231 -25.20 -21.85 -3.43
N SER A 232 -24.67 -21.52 -4.60
CA SER A 232 -25.03 -22.20 -5.84
C SER A 232 -24.48 -23.64 -5.90
N PRO A 233 -25.17 -24.57 -6.58
CA PRO A 233 -24.75 -25.99 -6.64
C PRO A 233 -23.32 -26.20 -7.17
N SER A 234 -22.87 -25.35 -8.11
CA SER A 234 -21.51 -25.44 -8.68
C SER A 234 -20.43 -25.07 -7.67
N TYR A 235 -20.67 -24.06 -6.82
CA TYR A 235 -19.73 -23.72 -5.74
C TYR A 235 -19.79 -24.75 -4.62
N GLN A 236 -20.99 -25.16 -4.21
CA GLN A 236 -21.18 -26.19 -3.19
C GLN A 236 -20.44 -27.49 -3.54
N ARG A 237 -20.50 -27.94 -4.80
CA ARG A 237 -19.79 -29.14 -5.23
C ARG A 237 -18.27 -29.04 -4.99
N VAL A 238 -17.67 -27.88 -5.29
CA VAL A 238 -16.23 -27.66 -5.10
C VAL A 238 -15.88 -27.48 -3.62
N ILE A 239 -16.67 -26.70 -2.87
CA ILE A 239 -16.48 -26.44 -1.43
C ILE A 239 -16.58 -27.73 -0.60
N ASN A 240 -17.50 -28.63 -0.97
CA ASN A 240 -17.73 -29.89 -0.25
C ASN A 240 -16.73 -30.99 -0.64
N TYR A 241 -16.09 -30.89 -1.80
CA TYR A 241 -15.07 -31.83 -2.24
C TYR A 241 -13.72 -31.59 -1.56
N PHE A 242 -13.22 -30.36 -1.61
CA PHE A 242 -11.91 -30.04 -1.05
C PHE A 242 -11.94 -29.87 0.47
N LYS A 243 -10.86 -30.30 1.12
CA LYS A 243 -10.64 -30.22 2.57
C LYS A 243 -9.39 -29.38 2.89
N PRO A 244 -9.38 -28.08 2.56
CA PRO A 244 -8.22 -27.25 2.83
C PRO A 244 -8.01 -27.02 4.33
N LYS A 245 -6.79 -26.61 4.70
CA LYS A 245 -6.51 -26.10 6.06
C LYS A 245 -7.29 -24.82 6.31
N PHE A 246 -7.50 -23.99 5.28
CA PHE A 246 -8.33 -22.80 5.36
C PHE A 246 -9.07 -22.48 4.05
N LEU A 247 -10.35 -22.08 4.17
CA LEU A 247 -11.20 -21.64 3.07
C LEU A 247 -11.67 -20.19 3.32
N LEU A 248 -11.26 -19.29 2.45
CA LEU A 248 -11.58 -17.87 2.52
C LEU A 248 -12.59 -17.48 1.43
N GLY A 249 -13.75 -16.97 1.84
CA GLY A 249 -14.69 -16.29 0.96
C GLY A 249 -14.45 -14.78 0.96
N MET A 250 -14.54 -14.14 -0.20
CA MET A 250 -14.55 -12.68 -0.31
C MET A 250 -15.75 -12.20 -1.08
N THR A 251 -16.49 -11.25 -0.52
CA THR A 251 -17.65 -10.66 -1.21
C THR A 251 -17.84 -9.20 -0.84
N ALA A 252 -18.46 -8.43 -1.73
CA ALA A 252 -18.98 -7.11 -1.38
C ALA A 252 -20.44 -7.17 -0.89
N THR A 253 -21.16 -8.24 -1.24
CA THR A 253 -22.60 -8.36 -1.09
C THR A 253 -22.94 -9.73 -0.51
N PRO A 254 -22.89 -9.91 0.82
CA PRO A 254 -23.20 -11.20 1.43
C PRO A 254 -24.70 -11.55 1.32
N GLU A 255 -25.59 -10.55 1.29
CA GLU A 255 -27.02 -10.77 1.24
C GLU A 255 -27.56 -10.75 -0.20
N ARG A 256 -28.16 -11.87 -0.63
CA ARG A 256 -29.10 -11.94 -1.76
C ARG A 256 -30.41 -12.49 -1.24
N SER A 257 -31.52 -11.85 -1.64
CA SER A 257 -32.88 -12.05 -1.11
C SER A 257 -33.44 -13.47 -1.20
N ASP A 258 -32.80 -14.38 -1.95
CA ASP A 258 -33.38 -15.67 -2.36
C ASP A 258 -32.52 -16.90 -2.03
N SER A 259 -31.39 -16.76 -1.31
CA SER A 259 -30.48 -17.90 -1.10
C SER A 259 -30.16 -18.16 0.36
N ASP A 260 -30.03 -19.45 0.68
CA ASP A 260 -29.48 -20.00 1.92
C ASP A 260 -28.37 -19.12 2.49
N ASN A 261 -28.41 -18.96 3.82
CA ASN A 261 -27.53 -18.08 4.55
C ASN A 261 -26.06 -18.38 4.24
N ILE A 262 -25.43 -17.53 3.42
CA ILE A 262 -24.03 -17.69 3.00
C ILE A 262 -23.09 -17.82 4.20
N TYR A 263 -23.43 -17.19 5.33
CA TYR A 263 -22.62 -17.24 6.54
C TYR A 263 -22.45 -18.68 7.04
N ASP A 264 -23.45 -19.55 6.86
CA ASP A 264 -23.39 -20.94 7.30
C ASP A 264 -22.36 -21.77 6.53
N ILE A 265 -22.10 -21.43 5.26
CA ILE A 265 -21.06 -22.07 4.44
C ILE A 265 -19.65 -21.82 5.02
N TYR A 266 -19.50 -20.68 5.70
CA TYR A 266 -18.27 -20.19 6.31
C TYR A 266 -18.32 -20.29 7.85
N ASP A 267 -19.13 -21.19 8.40
CA ASP A 267 -19.24 -21.46 9.84
C ASP A 267 -19.58 -20.22 10.68
N ASN A 268 -20.28 -19.25 10.08
CA ASN A 268 -20.60 -17.93 10.67
C ASN A 268 -19.37 -17.09 11.06
N ASN A 269 -18.19 -17.42 10.54
CA ASN A 269 -16.93 -16.72 10.80
C ASN A 269 -16.75 -15.52 9.85
N VAL A 270 -17.19 -14.34 10.28
CA VAL A 270 -17.05 -13.10 9.50
C VAL A 270 -15.84 -12.29 9.95
N ALA A 271 -14.95 -11.98 9.01
CA ALA A 271 -13.82 -11.08 9.22
C ALA A 271 -14.13 -9.67 8.66
N LEU A 272 -13.95 -8.64 9.51
CA LEU A 272 -14.21 -7.22 9.23
C LEU A 272 -12.97 -6.37 9.53
#